data_AF-A0A0M3JB85-F1
#
_entry.id   AF-A0A0M3JB85-F1
#
_cell.length_a   1.000
_cell.length_b   1.000
_cell.length_c   1.000
_cell.angle_alpha   90.00
_cell.angle_beta   90.00
_cell.angle_gamma   90.00
#
_symmetry.space_group_name_H-M   'P 1'
#
loop_
_entity.id
_entity.type
_entity.pdbx_description
1 polymer ?
#
loop_
_entity_poly.entity_id
_entity_poly.type
_entity_poly.pdbx_seq_one_letter_code
_entity_poly.pdbx_strand_id
1 'polypeptide(L)'
;MEIISQRGTSQRTDGGFIYRFDKNLKDGSEAWRCTKSGCKGRVRVVNGEVHLKSDHNHVPNPTEVAVKHYLSSIRNRASSSQDTPKIVLEQELSLLTEDSIAQLPKYEALRRMIERTRKVIKTFQWSVVNGDFGVYFVLTLYYISEHKAFIRHKQKKGRRSSK
;
A
#
# COMPACT_ATOMS: atom_id res chain seq x y z
N MET A 1 10.39 2.41 -1.39
CA MET A 1 9.09 2.74 -2.04
C MET A 1 7.94 2.40 -1.10
N GLU A 2 6.77 3.01 -1.29
CA GLU A 2 5.55 2.72 -0.50
C GLU A 2 4.63 1.75 -1.26
N ILE A 3 4.05 0.79 -0.56
CA ILE A 3 3.09 -0.20 -1.07
C ILE A 3 1.90 -0.30 -0.12
N ILE A 4 0.75 -0.73 -0.62
CA ILE A 4 -0.45 -0.94 0.18
C ILE A 4 -0.60 -2.42 0.49
N SER A 5 -0.69 -2.76 1.77
CA SER A 5 -0.92 -4.14 2.21
C SER A 5 -2.32 -4.64 1.81
N GLN A 6 -2.55 -5.94 1.90
CA GLN A 6 -3.89 -6.53 1.68
C GLN A 6 -4.97 -5.94 2.62
N ARG A 7 -4.56 -5.40 3.77
CA ARG A 7 -5.48 -4.82 4.78
C ARG A 7 -5.55 -3.29 4.68
N GLY A 8 -5.12 -2.71 3.57
CA GLY A 8 -5.13 -1.26 3.35
C GLY A 8 -4.08 -0.50 4.17
N THR A 9 -3.17 -1.16 4.89
CA THR A 9 -2.13 -0.44 5.63
C THR A 9 -0.92 -0.14 4.76
N SER A 10 -0.47 1.13 4.77
CA SER A 10 0.80 1.54 4.16
C SER A 10 1.95 0.72 4.71
N GLN A 11 2.72 0.15 3.79
CA GLN A 11 3.98 -0.51 4.05
C GLN A 11 5.06 0.14 3.21
N ARG A 12 6.31 0.03 3.69
CA ARG A 12 7.47 0.56 3.00
C ARG A 12 8.40 -0.58 2.65
N THR A 13 9.01 -0.50 1.48
CA THR A 13 10.00 -1.46 1.02
C THR A 13 11.33 -0.75 0.82
N ASP A 14 12.40 -1.39 1.26
CA ASP A 14 13.76 -0.88 1.16
C ASP A 14 14.76 -2.04 1.33
N GLY A 15 15.79 -2.12 0.49
CA GLY A 15 16.86 -3.13 0.59
C GLY A 15 16.40 -4.59 0.59
N GLY A 16 15.29 -4.92 -0.07
CA GLY A 16 14.72 -6.29 -0.06
C GLY A 16 13.95 -6.64 1.23
N PHE A 17 13.66 -5.66 2.08
CA PHE A 17 12.86 -5.82 3.30
C PHE A 17 11.52 -5.06 3.20
N ILE A 18 10.54 -5.52 3.98
CA ILE A 18 9.23 -4.90 4.10
C ILE A 18 9.04 -4.39 5.53
N TYR A 19 8.55 -3.17 5.65
CA TYR A 19 8.32 -2.47 6.91
C TYR A 19 6.88 -1.99 7.01
N ARG A 20 6.34 -2.00 8.22
CA ARG A 20 5.08 -1.35 8.59
C ARG A 20 5.37 -0.11 9.43
N PHE A 21 4.50 0.88 9.31
CA PHE A 21 4.58 2.07 10.15
C PHE A 21 4.48 1.69 11.64
N ASP A 22 5.39 2.20 12.46
CA ASP A 22 5.37 2.03 13.92
C ASP A 22 4.81 3.31 14.55
N LYS A 23 5.50 4.44 14.39
CA LYS A 23 5.10 5.73 14.97
C LYS A 23 5.85 6.91 14.36
N ASN A 24 5.33 8.12 14.60
CA ASN A 24 6.10 9.35 14.42
C ASN A 24 7.05 9.54 15.61
N LEU A 25 8.26 10.02 15.35
CA LEU A 25 9.21 10.44 16.37
C LEU A 25 9.03 11.93 16.72
N LYS A 26 9.65 12.34 17.82
CA LYS A 26 9.54 13.71 18.36
C LYS A 26 10.08 14.79 17.41
N ASP A 27 11.06 14.44 16.59
CA ASP A 27 11.67 15.31 15.60
C ASP A 27 10.87 15.40 14.28
N GLY A 28 9.72 14.72 14.20
CA GLY A 28 8.88 14.70 13.00
C GLY A 28 9.23 13.63 11.97
N SER A 29 10.31 12.87 12.20
CA SER A 29 10.65 11.70 11.39
C SER A 29 9.72 10.51 11.68
N GLU A 30 9.72 9.51 10.80
CA GLU A 30 8.86 8.34 10.89
C GLU A 30 9.68 7.09 11.22
N ALA A 31 9.22 6.32 12.21
CA ALA A 31 9.77 5.02 12.55
C ALA A 31 8.93 3.93 11.87
N TRP A 32 9.64 3.03 11.22
CA TRP A 32 9.07 1.86 10.56
C TRP A 32 9.75 0.60 11.12
N ARG A 33 8.99 -0.48 11.28
CA ARG A 33 9.48 -1.77 11.80
C ARG A 33 9.27 -2.87 10.76
N CYS A 34 10.22 -3.80 10.68
CA CYS A 34 10.11 -4.97 9.84
C CYS A 34 8.80 -5.74 10.11
N THR A 35 8.22 -6.31 9.05
CA THR A 35 6.99 -7.09 9.13
C THR A 35 7.21 -8.55 9.49
N LYS A 36 8.44 -9.07 9.33
CA LYS A 36 8.76 -10.47 9.64
C LYS A 36 8.62 -10.72 11.15
N SER A 37 7.91 -11.78 11.51
CA SER A 37 7.73 -12.16 12.92
C SER A 37 9.08 -12.40 13.60
N GLY A 38 9.23 -11.92 14.84
CA GLY A 38 10.47 -12.02 15.61
C GLY A 38 11.61 -11.09 15.14
N CYS A 39 11.46 -10.38 14.02
CA CYS A 39 12.47 -9.44 13.56
C CYS A 39 12.38 -8.09 14.28
N LYS A 40 13.52 -7.57 14.72
CA LYS A 40 13.64 -6.25 15.36
C LYS A 40 14.13 -5.14 14.41
N GLY A 41 14.34 -5.46 13.12
CA GLY A 41 14.76 -4.53 12.09
C GLY A 41 13.86 -3.30 12.03
N ARG A 42 14.48 -2.12 11.96
CA ARG A 42 13.82 -0.81 11.95
C ARG A 42 14.46 0.09 10.92
N VAL A 43 13.64 0.97 10.35
CA VAL A 43 14.14 2.08 9.53
C VAL A 43 13.54 3.39 10.00
N ARG A 44 14.36 4.44 9.95
CA ARG A 44 13.94 5.82 10.18
C ARG A 44 13.84 6.53 8.85
N VAL A 45 12.71 7.17 8.62
CA VAL A 45 12.43 7.93 7.41
C VAL A 45 12.33 9.40 7.75
N VAL A 46 13.10 10.24 7.07
CA VAL A 46 13.06 11.70 7.18
C VAL A 46 12.74 12.24 5.80
N ASN A 47 11.72 13.10 5.69
CA ASN A 47 11.30 13.70 4.41
C ASN A 47 11.06 12.68 3.27
N GLY A 48 10.64 11.46 3.61
CA GLY A 48 10.39 10.41 2.63
C GLY A 48 11.59 9.53 2.28
N GLU A 49 12.79 9.81 2.78
CA GLU A 49 14.02 9.06 2.53
C GLU A 49 14.47 8.24 3.75
N VAL A 50 15.14 7.10 3.52
CA VAL A 50 15.62 6.24 4.61
C VAL A 50 16.97 6.77 5.10
N HIS A 51 17.01 7.20 6.36
CA HIS A 51 18.23 7.76 6.98
C HIS A 51 18.96 6.78 7.90
N LEU A 52 18.23 5.87 8.55
CA LEU A 52 18.82 4.89 9.44
C LEU A 52 18.18 3.53 9.21
N LYS A 53 19.00 2.49 9.26
CA LYS A 53 18.59 1.08 9.19
C LYS A 53 19.27 0.32 10.32
N SER A 54 18.52 -0.54 11.00
CA SER A 54 19.08 -1.49 11.96
C SER A 54 19.17 -2.88 11.34
N ASP A 55 20.00 -3.72 11.93
CA ASP A 55 20.19 -5.08 11.44
C ASP A 55 18.92 -5.93 11.53
N HIS A 56 18.86 -6.89 10.61
CA HIS A 56 17.81 -7.89 10.52
C HIS A 56 18.36 -9.26 10.90
N ASN A 57 17.53 -10.08 11.53
CA ASN A 57 17.83 -11.48 11.84
C ASN A 57 17.40 -12.44 10.73
N HIS A 58 17.16 -11.92 9.53
CA HIS A 58 16.79 -12.70 8.37
C HIS A 58 17.36 -12.04 7.11
N VAL A 59 17.54 -12.85 6.07
CA VAL A 59 18.03 -12.36 4.79
C VAL A 59 16.99 -11.49 4.07
N PRO A 60 17.43 -10.56 3.21
CA PRO A 60 16.54 -9.84 2.30
C PRO A 60 15.79 -10.81 1.37
N ASN A 61 14.56 -10.45 0.99
CA ASN A 61 13.78 -11.19 0.01
C ASN A 61 13.26 -10.23 -1.08
N PRO A 62 14.07 -9.93 -2.11
CA PRO A 62 13.68 -9.02 -3.19
C PRO A 62 12.49 -9.57 -3.99
N THR A 63 12.38 -10.89 -4.09
CA THR A 63 11.28 -11.58 -4.80
C THR A 63 9.94 -11.30 -4.14
N GLU A 64 9.86 -11.41 -2.80
CA GLU A 64 8.64 -11.08 -2.05
C GLU A 64 8.30 -9.59 -2.19
N VAL A 65 9.32 -8.71 -2.13
CA VAL A 65 9.13 -7.27 -2.32
C VAL A 65 8.53 -6.97 -3.70
N ALA A 66 9.05 -7.57 -4.77
CA ALA A 66 8.55 -7.40 -6.13
C ALA A 66 7.10 -7.89 -6.28
N VAL A 67 6.77 -9.06 -5.72
CA VAL A 67 5.39 -9.57 -5.70
C VAL A 67 4.45 -8.61 -4.98
N LYS A 68 4.87 -8.05 -3.84
CA LYS A 68 4.04 -7.07 -3.10
C LYS A 68 3.83 -5.78 -3.88
N HIS A 69 4.85 -5.29 -4.58
CA HIS A 69 4.74 -4.15 -5.48
C HIS A 69 3.72 -4.42 -6.59
N TYR A 70 3.85 -5.54 -7.28
CA TYR A 70 2.92 -5.96 -8.32
C TYR A 70 1.48 -6.07 -7.82
N LEU A 71 1.25 -6.69 -6.66
CA LEU A 71 -0.09 -6.75 -6.07
C LEU A 71 -0.63 -5.37 -5.68
N SER A 72 0.24 -4.45 -5.26
CA SER A 72 -0.14 -3.07 -4.96
C SER A 72 -0.48 -2.29 -6.22
N SER A 73 0.27 -2.45 -7.32
CA SER A 73 -0.01 -1.77 -8.59
C SER A 73 -1.31 -2.27 -9.21
N ILE A 74 -1.58 -3.58 -9.17
CA ILE A 74 -2.86 -4.16 -9.62
C ILE A 74 -4.04 -3.54 -8.86
N ARG A 75 -3.96 -3.41 -7.53
CA ARG A 75 -5.05 -2.78 -6.76
C ARG A 75 -5.25 -1.32 -7.18
N ASN A 76 -4.17 -0.58 -7.36
CA ASN A 76 -4.21 0.82 -7.80
C ASN A 76 -4.77 0.98 -9.23
N ARG A 77 -4.49 0.04 -10.14
CA ARG A 77 -5.08 0.06 -11.48
C ARG A 77 -6.54 -0.41 -11.46
N ALA A 78 -6.85 -1.46 -10.70
CA ALA A 78 -8.22 -1.93 -10.53
C ALA A 78 -9.14 -0.84 -9.96
N SER A 79 -8.59 0.07 -9.15
CA SER A 79 -9.33 1.19 -8.59
C SER A 79 -9.58 2.35 -9.56
N SER A 80 -8.74 2.47 -10.59
CA SER A 80 -8.75 3.61 -11.52
C SER A 80 -9.16 3.25 -12.95
N SER A 81 -9.25 1.96 -13.30
CA SER A 81 -9.52 1.47 -14.65
C SER A 81 -10.66 0.44 -14.70
N GLN A 82 -11.36 0.40 -15.84
CA GLN A 82 -12.38 -0.59 -16.21
C GLN A 82 -11.85 -1.75 -17.06
N ASP A 83 -10.54 -1.82 -17.31
CA ASP A 83 -9.91 -2.85 -18.14
C ASP A 83 -10.27 -4.27 -17.69
N THR A 84 -10.23 -5.25 -18.58
CA THR A 84 -10.44 -6.64 -18.16
C THR A 84 -9.33 -7.09 -17.19
N PRO A 85 -9.62 -8.02 -16.25
CA PRO A 85 -8.60 -8.52 -15.33
C PRO A 85 -7.32 -8.99 -16.04
N LYS A 86 -7.45 -9.60 -17.22
CA LYS A 86 -6.32 -10.04 -18.04
C LYS A 86 -5.40 -8.89 -18.43
N ILE A 87 -5.96 -7.80 -18.96
CA ILE A 87 -5.21 -6.61 -19.37
C ILE A 87 -4.50 -5.97 -18.16
N VAL A 88 -5.19 -5.85 -17.02
CA VAL A 88 -4.62 -5.28 -15.79
C VAL A 88 -3.39 -6.07 -15.32
N LEU A 89 -3.42 -7.40 -15.44
CA LEU A 89 -2.32 -8.27 -15.04
C LEU A 89 -1.17 -8.23 -16.05
N GLU A 90 -1.44 -8.36 -17.35
CA GLU A 90 -0.41 -8.42 -18.40
C GLU A 90 0.49 -7.18 -18.43
N GLN A 91 -0.07 -6.00 -18.21
CA GLN A 91 0.68 -4.74 -18.22
C GLN A 91 1.73 -4.63 -17.10
N GLU A 92 1.55 -5.36 -16.00
CA GLU A 92 2.43 -5.31 -14.83
C GLU A 92 3.37 -6.52 -14.76
N LEU A 93 3.09 -7.58 -15.52
CA LEU A 93 3.88 -8.82 -15.53
C LEU A 93 5.29 -8.62 -16.11
N SER A 94 5.46 -7.71 -17.07
CA SER A 94 6.75 -7.43 -17.72
C SER A 94 7.82 -6.88 -16.76
N LEU A 95 7.43 -6.42 -15.58
CA LEU A 95 8.31 -5.86 -14.56
C LEU A 95 8.81 -6.90 -13.55
N LEU A 96 8.31 -8.14 -13.62
CA LEU A 96 8.64 -9.21 -12.69
C LEU A 96 9.75 -10.11 -13.21
N THR A 97 10.59 -10.58 -12.28
CA THR A 97 11.53 -11.67 -12.56
C THR A 97 10.79 -13.02 -12.57
N GLU A 98 11.40 -14.02 -13.19
CA GLU A 98 10.85 -15.39 -13.23
C GLU A 98 10.57 -15.95 -11.83
N ASP A 99 11.51 -15.73 -10.90
CA ASP A 99 11.34 -16.10 -9.48
C ASP A 99 10.13 -15.43 -8.83
N SER A 100 9.84 -14.18 -9.18
CA SER A 100 8.67 -13.46 -8.67
C SER A 100 7.38 -13.99 -9.26
N ILE A 101 7.39 -14.37 -10.54
CA ILE A 101 6.24 -14.97 -11.22
C ILE A 101 5.86 -16.29 -10.54
N ALA A 102 6.84 -17.12 -10.19
CA ALA A 102 6.62 -18.38 -9.49
C ALA A 102 5.96 -18.20 -8.10
N GLN A 103 6.16 -17.05 -7.45
CA GLN A 103 5.56 -16.73 -6.14
C GLN A 103 4.20 -16.02 -6.23
N LEU A 104 3.68 -15.78 -7.43
CA LEU A 104 2.40 -15.11 -7.59
C LEU A 104 1.22 -15.97 -7.11
N PRO A 105 0.18 -15.35 -6.53
CA PRO A 105 -1.10 -16.02 -6.34
C PRO A 105 -1.68 -16.51 -7.68
N LYS A 106 -2.47 -17.58 -7.63
CA LYS A 106 -3.20 -18.09 -8.80
C LYS A 106 -4.06 -17.00 -9.45
N TYR A 107 -4.23 -17.07 -10.76
CA TYR A 107 -5.02 -16.12 -11.56
C TYR A 107 -6.40 -15.82 -10.94
N GLU A 108 -7.15 -16.84 -10.53
CA GLU A 108 -8.47 -16.66 -9.91
C GLU A 108 -8.45 -15.83 -8.62
N ALA A 109 -7.37 -15.92 -7.84
CA ALA A 109 -7.20 -15.07 -6.65
C ALA A 109 -6.96 -13.61 -7.03
N LEU A 110 -6.16 -13.37 -8.08
CA LEU A 110 -5.89 -12.03 -8.61
C LEU A 110 -7.14 -11.40 -9.25
N ARG A 111 -7.88 -12.16 -10.04
CA ARG A 111 -9.17 -11.76 -10.62
C ARG A 111 -10.15 -11.33 -9.53
N ARG A 112 -10.36 -12.18 -8.51
CA ARG A 112 -11.24 -11.85 -7.38
C ARG A 112 -10.79 -10.62 -6.61
N MET A 113 -9.48 -10.37 -6.52
CA MET A 113 -8.95 -9.16 -5.91
C MET A 113 -9.37 -7.91 -6.70
N ILE A 114 -9.20 -7.92 -8.02
CA ILE A 114 -9.61 -6.83 -8.92
C ILE A 114 -11.11 -6.55 -8.80
N GLU A 115 -11.93 -7.60 -8.87
CA GLU A 115 -13.39 -7.49 -8.78
C GLU A 115 -13.83 -6.90 -7.42
N ARG A 116 -13.20 -7.34 -6.32
CA ARG A 116 -13.48 -6.79 -4.97
C ARG A 116 -13.10 -5.32 -4.88
N THR A 117 -11.91 -4.94 -5.35
CA THR A 117 -11.46 -3.54 -5.34
C THR A 117 -12.44 -2.65 -6.10
N ARG A 118 -12.86 -3.07 -7.30
CA ARG A 118 -13.86 -2.34 -8.09
C ARG A 118 -15.21 -2.23 -7.41
N LYS A 119 -15.68 -3.32 -6.78
CA LYS A 119 -16.96 -3.32 -6.06
C LYS A 119 -16.94 -2.30 -4.93
N VAL A 120 -15.88 -2.27 -4.13
CA VAL A 120 -15.73 -1.28 -3.04
C VAL A 120 -15.83 0.14 -3.58
N ILE A 121 -15.14 0.44 -4.69
CA ILE A 121 -15.10 1.80 -5.25
C ILE A 121 -16.43 2.20 -5.86
N LYS A 122 -17.09 1.27 -6.56
CA LYS A 122 -18.43 1.51 -7.09
C LYS A 122 -19.41 1.81 -5.96
N THR A 123 -19.37 1.04 -4.87
CA THR A 123 -20.22 1.30 -3.69
C THR A 123 -19.87 2.64 -3.05
N PHE A 124 -18.59 2.96 -2.93
CA PHE A 124 -18.13 4.25 -2.40
C PHE A 124 -18.66 5.42 -3.23
N GLN A 125 -18.44 5.39 -4.56
CA GLN A 125 -18.95 6.41 -5.49
C GLN A 125 -20.46 6.57 -5.41
N TRP A 126 -21.20 5.46 -5.34
CA TRP A 126 -22.67 5.49 -5.22
C TRP A 126 -23.13 6.17 -3.92
N SER A 127 -22.51 5.85 -2.78
CA SER A 127 -22.84 6.49 -1.49
C SER A 127 -22.51 7.99 -1.47
N VAL A 128 -21.43 8.40 -2.15
CA VAL A 128 -21.05 9.82 -2.30
C VAL A 128 -22.15 10.58 -3.05
N VAL A 129 -22.63 10.02 -4.17
CA VAL A 129 -23.59 10.68 -5.06
C VAL A 129 -24.99 10.77 -4.41
N ASN A 130 -25.41 9.75 -3.67
CA ASN A 130 -26.77 9.68 -3.12
C ASN A 130 -26.89 10.21 -1.68
N GLY A 131 -25.83 10.80 -1.12
CA GLY A 131 -25.87 11.42 0.20
C GLY A 131 -26.13 10.43 1.35
N ASP A 132 -25.84 9.15 1.14
CA ASP A 132 -26.15 8.09 2.09
C ASP A 132 -25.06 7.98 3.16
N PHE A 133 -25.10 8.91 4.13
CA PHE A 133 -24.04 9.17 5.12
C PHE A 133 -23.68 7.93 5.98
N GLY A 134 -24.62 7.01 6.19
CA GLY A 134 -24.40 5.79 6.98
C GLY A 134 -23.44 4.80 6.30
N VAL A 135 -23.59 4.62 4.98
CA VAL A 135 -22.69 3.78 4.17
C VAL A 135 -21.41 4.57 3.82
N TYR A 136 -21.53 5.88 3.64
CA TYR A 136 -20.42 6.79 3.39
C TYR A 136 -19.37 6.74 4.49
N PHE A 137 -19.74 6.70 5.78
CA PHE A 137 -18.77 6.69 6.90
C PHE A 137 -17.96 5.38 6.96
N VAL A 138 -18.60 4.23 6.72
CA VAL A 138 -17.94 2.91 6.72
C VAL A 138 -17.02 2.76 5.50
N LEU A 139 -17.49 3.20 4.32
CA LEU A 139 -16.69 3.13 3.10
C LEU A 139 -15.64 4.22 3.00
N THR A 140 -15.83 5.42 3.57
CA THR A 140 -14.75 6.41 3.72
C THR A 140 -13.71 5.90 4.69
N LEU A 141 -14.03 5.26 5.81
CA LEU A 141 -13.00 4.68 6.69
C LEU A 141 -12.20 3.57 5.98
N TYR A 142 -12.85 2.76 5.13
CA TYR A 142 -12.20 1.74 4.31
C TYR A 142 -11.38 2.35 3.15
N TYR A 143 -11.94 3.28 2.38
CA TYR A 143 -11.28 3.96 1.26
C TYR A 143 -10.16 4.91 1.73
N ILE A 144 -10.38 5.64 2.83
CA ILE A 144 -9.33 6.40 3.51
C ILE A 144 -8.27 5.44 4.00
N SER A 145 -8.60 4.25 4.54
CA SER A 145 -7.57 3.24 4.88
C SER A 145 -6.74 2.83 3.65
N GLU A 146 -7.38 2.54 2.52
CA GLU A 146 -6.73 2.16 1.25
C GLU A 146 -5.92 3.31 0.61
N HIS A 147 -6.29 4.58 0.82
CA HIS A 147 -5.66 5.77 0.21
C HIS A 147 -4.98 6.74 1.23
N LYS A 148 -4.60 6.29 2.44
CA LYS A 148 -3.91 7.14 3.46
C LYS A 148 -2.57 7.73 3.01
N ALA A 149 -2.06 7.37 1.83
CA ALA A 149 -0.89 8.01 1.23
C ALA A 149 -1.11 9.51 0.94
N PHE A 150 -2.33 9.97 0.64
CA PHE A 150 -2.54 11.36 0.21
C PHE A 150 -2.97 12.32 1.35
N ILE A 151 -3.81 11.87 2.28
CA ILE A 151 -4.39 12.78 3.30
C ILE A 151 -3.40 13.11 4.42
N ARG A 152 -2.47 12.21 4.77
CA ARG A 152 -1.41 12.52 5.76
C ARG A 152 -0.46 13.62 5.30
N HIS A 153 -0.31 13.81 3.99
CA HIS A 153 0.54 14.85 3.41
C HIS A 153 -0.17 16.22 3.32
N LYS A 154 -1.50 16.26 3.11
CA LYS A 154 -2.26 17.53 3.08
C LYS A 154 -2.58 18.11 4.46
N GLN A 155 -2.81 17.28 5.50
CA GLN A 155 -3.07 17.81 6.85
C GLN A 155 -1.86 18.51 7.49
N LYS A 156 -0.63 18.31 7.00
CA LYS A 156 0.57 19.01 7.50
C LYS A 156 0.91 20.30 6.75
N LYS A 157 0.45 20.51 5.51
CA LYS A 157 0.72 21.76 4.75
C LYS A 157 -0.27 22.90 5.06
N GLY A 158 -1.46 22.61 5.58
CA GLY A 158 -2.49 23.63 5.87
C GLY A 158 -2.44 24.26 7.28
N ARG A 159 -1.52 23.84 8.16
CA ARG A 159 -1.44 24.33 9.56
C ARG A 159 -0.26 25.27 9.84
N ARG A 160 0.41 25.76 8.78
CA ARG A 160 1.43 26.82 8.85
C ARG A 160 1.01 28.00 7.96
N SER A 161 -0.05 28.68 8.36
CA SER A 161 -0.36 30.06 7.94
C SER A 161 -1.31 30.67 8.97
N SER A 162 -0.78 30.96 10.14
CA SER A 162 -1.27 32.05 10.99
C SER A 162 -0.18 32.34 12.04
N LYS A 163 0.72 33.22 11.66
CA LYS A 163 1.51 34.10 12.53
C LYS A 163 1.72 35.38 11.75
#